data_AF-A0A962ID25-F1
#
_entry.id   AF-A0A962ID25-F1
#
_cell.length_a   1.000
_cell.length_b   1.000
_cell.length_c   1.000
_cell.angle_alpha   90.00
_cell.angle_beta   90.00
_cell.angle_gamma   90.00
#
_symmetry.space_group_name_H-M   'P 1'
#
loop_
_entity.id
_entity.type
_entity.pdbx_description
1 polymer ?
#
loop_
_entity_poly.entity_id
_entity_poly.type
_entity_poly.pdbx_seq_one_letter_code
_entity_poly.pdbx_strand_id
1 'polypeptide(L)' 'MHQPDRLIRRPEVRQITGLTNSVIDRAVKAGTFPRPVPLLPDERCRAVGWSFLAVQQWVADRLASGKEAA' A
#
# COMPACT_ATOMS: atom_id res chain seq x y z
N MET A 1 -5.38 3.70 21.07
CA MET A 1 -5.76 2.35 20.57
C MET A 1 -4.96 2.10 19.31
N HIS A 2 -3.89 1.29 19.36
CA HIS A 2 -3.14 0.95 18.16
C HIS A 2 -3.97 -0.06 17.37
N GLN A 3 -4.35 0.28 16.14
CA GLN A 3 -5.09 -0.64 15.30
C GLN A 3 -4.14 -1.79 14.89
N PRO A 4 -4.52 -3.06 15.08
CA PRO A 4 -3.67 -4.18 14.69
C PRO A 4 -3.46 -4.18 13.18
N ASP A 5 -2.28 -4.62 12.75
CA ASP A 5 -2.00 -4.72 11.33
C ASP A 5 -2.94 -5.75 10.69
N ARG A 6 -3.48 -5.40 9.53
CA ARG A 6 -4.41 -6.24 8.76
C ARG A 6 -4.09 -6.15 7.28
N LEU A 7 -4.38 -7.22 6.57
CA LEU A 7 -4.20 -7.26 5.12
C LEU A 7 -5.38 -6.57 4.43
N ILE A 8 -5.09 -5.50 3.72
CA ILE A 8 -6.05 -4.75 2.92
C ILE A 8 -5.90 -5.08 1.44
N ARG A 9 -7.01 -5.03 0.71
CA ARG A 9 -7.04 -5.36 -0.72
C ARG A 9 -6.89 -4.10 -1.55
N ARG A 10 -6.60 -4.31 -2.84
CA ARG A 10 -6.37 -3.22 -3.81
C ARG A 10 -7.45 -2.12 -3.78
N PRO A 11 -8.77 -2.40 -3.69
CA PRO A 11 -9.78 -1.35 -3.59
C PRO A 11 -9.59 -0.43 -2.37
N GLU A 12 -9.27 -0.99 -1.21
CA GLU A 12 -9.04 -0.22 0.03
C GLU A 12 -7.72 0.54 -0.03
N VAL A 13 -6.67 -0.06 -0.59
CA VAL A 13 -5.40 0.64 -0.84
C VAL A 13 -5.62 1.89 -1.70
N ARG A 14 -6.44 1.80 -2.76
CA ARG A 14 -6.79 2.95 -3.59
C ARG A 14 -7.57 4.01 -2.80
N GLN A 15 -8.50 3.61 -1.95
CA GLN A 15 -9.26 4.55 -1.13
C GLN A 15 -8.36 5.31 -0.14
N ILE A 16 -7.39 4.62 0.46
CA ILE A 16 -6.45 5.22 1.42
C ILE A 16 -5.45 6.14 0.72
N THR A 17 -4.89 5.71 -0.42
CA THR A 17 -3.78 6.41 -1.09
C THR A 17 -4.24 7.40 -2.16
N GLY A 18 -5.47 7.29 -2.65
CA GLY A 18 -5.97 8.03 -3.82
C GLY A 18 -5.36 7.60 -5.15
N LEU A 19 -4.48 6.59 -5.17
CA LEU A 19 -3.77 6.17 -6.37
C LEU A 19 -4.63 5.25 -7.27
N THR A 20 -4.39 5.32 -8.58
CA THR A 20 -4.97 4.36 -9.52
C THR A 20 -4.23 3.03 -9.48
N ASN A 21 -4.89 1.97 -9.95
CA ASN A 21 -4.33 0.62 -10.06
C ASN A 21 -2.95 0.60 -10.77
N SER A 22 -2.83 1.28 -11.91
CA SER A 22 -1.59 1.32 -12.69
C SER A 22 -0.46 2.07 -11.98
N VAL A 23 -0.79 3.10 -11.19
CA VAL A 23 0.20 3.84 -10.39
C VAL A 23 0.69 2.99 -9.24
N ILE A 24 -0.19 2.27 -8.56
CA ILE A 24 0.19 1.31 -7.51
C ILE A 24 1.14 0.26 -8.08
N ASP A 25 0.81 -0.35 -9.22
CA ASP A 25 1.65 -1.39 -9.83
C ASP A 25 3.04 -0.83 -10.22
N ARG A 26 3.08 0.39 -10.77
CA ARG A 26 4.34 1.07 -11.11
C ARG A 26 5.16 1.38 -9.86
N ALA A 27 4.54 1.86 -8.79
CA ALA A 27 5.22 2.22 -7.55
C ALA A 27 5.73 0.97 -6.81
N VAL A 28 4.96 -0.12 -6.83
CA VAL A 28 5.42 -1.44 -6.34
C VAL A 28 6.62 -1.93 -7.15
N LYS A 29 6.56 -1.85 -8.48
CA LYS A 29 7.69 -2.23 -9.36
C LYS A 29 8.92 -1.34 -9.14
N ALA A 30 8.71 -0.05 -8.86
CA ALA A 30 9.77 0.90 -8.56
C ALA A 30 10.34 0.75 -7.14
N GLY A 31 9.73 -0.07 -6.28
CA GLY A 31 10.13 -0.21 -4.88
C GLY A 31 9.79 0.99 -4.00
N THR A 32 8.97 1.93 -4.49
CA THR A 32 8.58 3.17 -3.78
C THR A 32 7.22 3.03 -3.07
N PHE A 33 6.63 1.83 -3.08
CA PHE A 33 5.38 1.50 -2.42
C PHE A 33 5.50 0.17 -1.67
N PRO A 34 4.75 -0.04 -0.57
CA PRO A 34 4.76 -1.31 0.16
C PRO A 34 4.54 -2.53 -0.76
N ARG A 35 5.33 -3.58 -0.54
CA ARG A 35 5.24 -4.80 -1.35
C ARG A 35 3.93 -5.54 -1.06
N PRO A 36 3.25 -6.04 -2.10
CA PRO A 36 2.08 -6.89 -1.93
C PRO A 36 2.47 -8.24 -1.30
N VAL A 37 1.61 -8.76 -0.43
CA VAL A 37 1.69 -10.08 0.19
C VAL A 37 0.68 -11.01 -0.48
N PRO A 38 1.09 -12.18 -0.99
CA PRO A 38 0.16 -13.20 -1.50
C PRO A 38 -0.78 -13.66 -0.37
N LEU A 39 -2.09 -13.75 -0.64
CA LEU A 39 -3.08 -14.18 0.35
C LEU A 39 -3.36 -15.68 0.32
N LEU A 40 -2.90 -16.36 -0.73
CA LEU A 40 -3.10 -17.78 -0.94
C LEU A 40 -1.75 -18.45 -1.20
N PRO A 41 -1.60 -19.73 -0.84
CA PRO A 41 -0.33 -20.47 -0.97
C PRO A 41 0.04 -20.78 -2.42
N ASP A 42 -0.90 -20.62 -3.36
CA ASP A 42 -0.65 -20.81 -4.78
C ASP A 42 0.12 -19.60 -5.36
N GLU A 43 1.34 -19.86 -5.82
CA GLU A 43 2.24 -18.87 -6.44
C GLU A 43 1.64 -18.21 -7.68
N ARG A 44 0.67 -18.86 -8.36
CA ARG A 44 -0.03 -18.30 -9.51
C ARG A 44 -1.22 -17.44 -9.14
N CYS A 45 -1.57 -17.37 -7.85
CA CYS A 45 -2.75 -16.66 -7.42
C CYS A 45 -2.55 -15.15 -7.46
N ARG A 46 -3.40 -14.45 -8.21
CA ARG A 46 -3.40 -12.97 -8.29
C ARG A 46 -3.99 -12.31 -7.05
N ALA A 47 -4.36 -13.09 -6.04
CA ALA A 47 -4.90 -12.58 -4.80
C ALA A 47 -3.78 -12.05 -3.91
N VAL A 48 -3.49 -10.75 -4.03
CA VAL A 48 -2.53 -10.03 -3.17
C VAL A 48 -3.18 -9.02 -2.23
N GLY A 49 -2.62 -8.86 -1.05
CA GLY A 49 -2.98 -7.82 -0.07
C GLY A 49 -1.78 -6.97 0.30
N TRP A 50 -2.03 -5.91 1.08
CA TRP A 50 -0.99 -5.05 1.64
C TRP A 50 -1.20 -4.92 3.14
N SER A 51 -0.13 -4.73 3.89
CA SER A 51 -0.23 -4.34 5.31
C SER A 51 -0.90 -2.97 5.40
N PHE A 52 -1.96 -2.87 6.21
CA PHE A 52 -2.66 -1.61 6.48
C PHE A 52 -1.70 -0.59 7.09
N LEU A 53 -0.91 -1.02 8.08
CA LEU A 53 0.05 -0.14 8.73
C LEU A 53 1.14 0.35 7.77
N ALA A 54 1.65 -0.52 6.90
CA ALA A 54 2.65 -0.12 5.90
C ALA A 54 2.09 0.92 4.91
N VAL A 55 0.84 0.75 4.47
CA VAL A 55 0.20 1.73 3.57
C VAL A 55 -0.09 3.05 4.30
N GLN A 56 -0.55 3.00 5.56
CA GLN A 56 -0.73 4.19 6.38
C GLN A 56 0.59 4.94 6.61
N GLN A 57 1.67 4.22 6.94
CA GLN A 57 2.99 4.81 7.11
C GLN A 57 3.46 5.48 5.82
N TRP A 58 3.29 4.83 4.67
CA TRP A 58 3.62 5.43 3.37
C TRP A 58 2.86 6.74 3.11
N VAL A 59 1.57 6.81 3.47
CA VAL A 59 0.79 8.05 3.37
C VAL A 59 1.33 9.12 4.33
N ALA A 60 1.64 8.76 5.57
CA ALA A 60 2.21 9.67 6.55
C ALA A 60 3.56 10.23 6.07
N ASP A 61 4.43 9.39 5.52
CA ASP A 61 5.72 9.79 4.95
C ASP A 61 5.53 10.76 3.78
N ARG A 62 4.56 10.51 2.89
CA ARG A 62 4.21 11.44 1.80
C ARG A 62 3.73 12.79 2.30
N LEU A 63 2.91 12.80 3.35
CA LEU A 63 2.42 14.03 3.96
C LEU A 63 3.54 14.79 4.70
N ALA A 64 4.49 14.07 5.29
CA ALA A 64 5.67 14.66 5.92
C ALA A 64 6.63 15.26 4.88
N SER A 65 6.97 14.52 3.82
CA SER A 65 7.79 15.05 2.71
C SER A 65 7.11 16.20 1.97
N GLY A 66 5.78 16.21 1.89
CA GLY A 66 5.02 17.34 1.34
C GLY A 66 5.00 18.59 2.24
N LYS A 67 5.25 18.42 3.55
CA LYS A 67 5.33 19.52 4.53
C LYS A 67 6.70 20.20 4.58
N GLU A 68 7.75 19.60 4.01
CA GLU A 68 9.10 20.20 3.94
C GLU A 68 9.29 21.20 2.78
N ALA A 69 8.23 21.49 2.02
CA ALA A 69 8.26 22.43 0.90
C ALA A 69 7.34 23.66 1.10
N ALA A 70 7.18 24.13 2.35
CA ALA A 70 6.47 25.36 2.68
C ALA A 70 7.24 26.21 3.70
#